data_AF-A0A963K0T4-F1
#
_entry.id   AF-A0A963K0T4-F1
#
_cell.length_a   1.000
_cell.length_b   1.000
_cell.length_c   1.000
_cell.angle_alpha   90.00
_cell.angle_beta   90.00
_cell.angle_gamma   90.00
#
_symmetry.space_group_name_H-M   'P 1'
#
loop_
_entity.id
_entity.type
_entity.pdbx_description
1 polymer ?
#
loop_
_entity_poly.entity_id
_entity_poly.type
_entity_poly.pdbx_seq_one_letter_code
_entity_poly.pdbx_strand_id
1 'polypeptide(L)' 'LDVFEAEPIDPNNPLLALPNVTVTPHLAWLTGETLERSLEVARQNALNLRTGEPLLFRVA' A
#
# COMPACT_ATOMS: atom_id res chain seq x y z
N LEU A 1 0.11 -5.18 14.11
CA LEU A 1 -1.06 -4.78 13.29
C LEU A 1 -0.61 -3.60 12.46
N ASP A 2 -0.63 -3.77 11.13
CA ASP A 2 -0.24 -2.70 10.21
C ASP A 2 -1.45 -1.94 9.63
N VAL A 3 -2.63 -2.57 9.68
CA VAL A 3 -3.86 -2.04 9.10
C VAL A 3 -4.96 -1.98 10.16
N PHE A 4 -5.86 -1.01 9.99
CA PHE A 4 -7.02 -0.80 10.84
C PHE A 4 -8.27 -0.54 9.98
N GLU A 5 -9.46 -0.72 10.55
CA GLU A 5 -10.72 -0.47 9.84
C GLU A 5 -10.88 1.00 9.43
N ALA A 6 -10.48 1.92 10.32
CA ALA A 6 -10.40 3.35 10.06
C ALA A 6 -8.95 3.80 10.23
N GLU A 7 -8.45 4.55 9.26
CA GLU A 7 -7.08 5.07 9.23
C GLU A 7 -7.06 6.58 8.96
N PRO A 8 -6.31 7.39 9.74
CA PRO A 8 -5.49 6.98 10.90
C PRO A 8 -6.32 6.43 12.07
N ILE A 9 -5.75 5.54 12.86
CA ILE A 9 -6.41 4.95 14.03
C ILE A 9 -6.73 6.02 15.08
N ASP A 10 -7.89 5.90 15.76
CA ASP A 10 -8.21 6.70 16.95
C ASP A 10 -7.13 6.52 18.03
N PRO A 11 -6.51 7.59 18.56
CA PRO A 11 -5.54 7.50 19.64
C PRO A 11 -6.04 6.81 20.91
N ASN A 12 -7.36 6.76 21.12
CA ASN A 12 -8.00 6.06 22.25
C ASN A 12 -8.37 4.60 21.94
N ASN A 13 -7.99 4.08 20.77
CA ASN A 13 -8.30 2.70 20.40
C ASN A 13 -7.61 1.72 21.37
N PRO A 14 -8.35 0.76 21.96
CA PRO A 14 -7.82 -0.14 22.99
C PRO A 14 -6.66 -1.02 22.50
N LEU A 15 -6.57 -1.28 21.19
CA LEU A 15 -5.48 -2.06 20.61
C LEU A 15 -4.10 -1.39 20.80
N LEU A 16 -4.06 -0.06 20.95
CA LEU A 16 -2.81 0.68 21.19
C LEU A 16 -2.26 0.49 22.61
N ALA A 17 -3.08 0.03 23.56
CA ALA A 17 -2.69 -0.16 24.96
C ALA A 17 -2.36 -1.62 25.32
N LEU A 18 -2.57 -2.56 24.40
CA LEU A 18 -2.35 -3.98 24.67
C LEU A 18 -0.85 -4.31 24.69
N PRO A 19 -0.31 -4.88 25.79
CA PRO A 19 1.13 -5.11 25.94
C PRO A 19 1.67 -6.21 25.00
N ASN A 20 0.79 -7.01 24.41
CA ASN A 20 1.11 -8.09 23.48
C ASN A 20 0.84 -7.73 22.02
N VAL A 21 0.61 -6.44 21.72
CA VAL A 21 0.31 -5.95 20.37
C VAL A 21 1.36 -4.92 19.94
N THR A 22 2.06 -5.22 18.84
CA THR A 22 2.90 -4.24 18.14
C THR A 22 2.10 -3.63 17.00
N VAL A 23 2.12 -2.31 16.86
CA VAL A 23 1.40 -1.57 15.81
C VAL A 23 2.36 -0.83 14.88
N THR A 24 2.00 -0.74 13.61
CA THR A 24 2.71 0.03 12.57
C THR A 24 1.68 0.82 11.75
N PRO A 25 1.98 2.08 11.33
CA PRO A 25 1.01 2.90 10.60
C PRO A 25 1.03 2.62 9.09
N HIS A 26 0.41 1.51 8.67
CA HIS A 26 0.20 1.11 7.26
C HIS A 26 1.44 1.19 6.37
N LEU A 27 2.52 0.56 6.82
CA LEU A 27 3.82 0.61 6.16
C LEU A 27 4.47 -0.76 5.97
N ALA A 28 3.76 -1.86 6.19
CA ALA A 28 4.30 -3.21 5.96
C ALA A 28 4.67 -3.45 4.50
N TRP A 29 4.08 -2.71 3.56
CA TRP A 29 4.42 -2.78 2.13
C TRP A 29 5.70 -1.99 1.77
N LEU A 30 6.14 -1.06 2.63
CA LEU A 30 7.10 -0.04 2.25
C LEU A 30 8.54 -0.56 2.37
N THR A 31 9.14 -0.87 1.22
CA THR A 31 10.59 -0.96 1.02
C THR A 31 10.99 -0.12 -0.18
N GLY A 32 12.29 0.21 -0.31
CA GLY A 32 12.78 0.92 -1.49
C GLY A 32 12.48 0.17 -2.78
N GLU A 33 12.69 -1.14 -2.80
CA GLU A 33 12.46 -2.02 -3.95
C GLU A 33 10.97 -2.14 -4.28
N THR A 34 10.08 -2.09 -3.29
CA THR A 34 8.64 -2.12 -3.53
C THR A 34 8.18 -0.79 -4.13
N LEU A 35 8.72 0.33 -3.66
CA LEU A 35 8.43 1.65 -4.25
C LEU A 35 8.91 1.73 -5.70
N GLU A 36 10.14 1.29 -5.98
CA GLU A 36 10.69 1.23 -7.35
C GLU A 36 9.80 0.40 -8.28
N ARG A 37 9.40 -0.81 -7.85
CA ARG A 37 8.55 -1.70 -8.64
C ARG A 37 7.17 -1.10 -8.91
N SER A 38 6.54 -0.49 -7.90
CA SER A 38 5.24 0.17 -8.04
C SER A 38 5.29 1.34 -9.03
N LEU A 39 6.34 2.15 -8.96
CA LEU A 39 6.54 3.26 -9.90
C LEU A 39 6.80 2.77 -11.33
N GLU A 40 7.53 1.67 -11.50
CA GLU A 40 7.76 1.08 -12.81
C GLU A 40 6.45 0.58 -13.45
N VAL A 41 5.58 -0.06 -12.68
CA VAL A 41 4.25 -0.48 -13.16
C VAL A 41 3.41 0.73 -13.59
N ALA A 42 3.39 1.79 -12.78
CA ALA A 42 2.66 3.01 -13.10
C ALA A 42 3.20 3.66 -14.38
N ARG A 43 4.53 3.76 -14.52
CA ARG A 43 5.20 4.28 -15.71
C ARG A 43 4.86 3.47 -16.96
N GLN A 44 4.94 2.15 -16.88
CA GLN A 44 4.66 1.28 -18.02
C GLN A 44 3.18 1.33 -18.43
N ASN A 45 2.26 1.38 -17.47
CA ASN A 45 0.84 1.53 -17.78
C ASN A 45 0.53 2.88 -18.46
N ALA A 46 1.20 3.97 -18.07
CA ALA A 46 1.07 5.25 -18.77
C ALA A 46 1.53 5.17 -20.25
N LEU A 47 2.60 4.41 -20.52
CA LEU A 47 3.05 4.14 -21.89
C LEU A 47 2.05 3.28 -22.65
N ASN A 48 1.58 2.19 -22.06
CA ASN A 48 0.64 1.26 -22.70
C ASN A 48 -0.68 1.95 -23.06
N LEU A 49 -1.20 2.81 -22.17
CA LEU A 49 -2.38 3.65 -22.47
C LEU A 49 -2.16 4.54 -23.69
N ARG A 50 -0.98 5.16 -23.81
CA ARG A 50 -0.67 6.06 -24.93
C ARG A 50 -0.57 5.30 -26.26
N THR A 51 -0.06 4.07 -26.24
CA THR A 51 0.16 3.28 -27.45
C THR A 51 -0.97 2.30 -27.78
N GLY A 52 -1.99 2.21 -26.92
CA GLY A 52 -3.10 1.26 -27.09
C GLY A 52 -2.74 -0.19 -26.74
N GLU A 53 -1.66 -0.38 -25.97
CA GLU A 53 -1.23 -1.70 -25.51
C GLU A 53 -2.00 -2.14 -24.24
N PRO A 54 -2.06 -3.45 -23.94
CA PRO A 54 -2.72 -3.94 -22.73
C PRO A 54 -2.10 -3.41 -21.43
N LEU A 55 -2.92 -3.10 -20.44
CA LEU A 55 -2.44 -2.71 -19.10
C LEU A 55 -1.85 -3.90 -18.34
N LEU A 56 -0.74 -3.66 -17.65
CA LEU A 56 -0.23 -4.54 -16.61
C LEU A 56 -1.23 -4.60 -15.45
N PHE A 57 -1.46 -5.80 -14.92
CA PHE A 57 -2.30 -6.06 -13.74
C PHE A 57 -3.72 -5.48 -13.81
N ARG A 58 -4.33 -5.48 -15.01
CA ARG A 58 -5.72 -5.03 -15.19
C ARG A 58 -6.67 -5.83 -14.30
N VAL A 59 -7.42 -5.13 -13.46
CA VAL A 59 -8.53 -5.70 -12.69
C VAL A 59 -9.79 -5.67 -13.57
N ALA A 60 -10.64 -6.69 -13.45
CA ALA A 60 -11.85 -6.89 -14.23
C ALA A 60 -12.88 -5.77 -14.06
#